data_AF-Q9FI09-F1
#
_entry.id   AF-Q9FI09-F1
#
_cell.length_a   1.000
_cell.length_b   1.000
_cell.length_c   1.000
_cell.angle_alpha   90.00
_cell.angle_beta   90.00
_cell.angle_gamma   90.00
#
_symmetry.space_group_name_H-M   'P 1'
#
loop_
_entity.id
_entity.type
_entity.pdbx_description
1 polymer ?
#
loop_
_entity_poly.entity_id
_entity_poly.type
_entity_poly.pdbx_seq_one_letter_code
_entity_poly.pdbx_strand_id
1 'polypeptide(L)'
;MLNVSVGYKVYLTTYLTLSFSLFSVLGYTSSLSNVDSIPMLSGSNFSEWKEHLLLVLALMDLDLSLMTERPSSPKELKHWDRSNRVSIMIMKIRIPQGFRGVVPDDVTTAKDFLASLENFFAKNEEAERSRVQAESSSMSYIENENVRELIMRMKTLGAKRKRLGINNIFSNDMMLAHCAVKMLPLQYISLKNVYSCLEGKFVNENGRWHTGEIWSTKELISRCDMEEETLRTEIADEARKREQ
;
A
#
# COMPACT_ATOMS: atom_id res chain seq x y z
N MET A 1 2.53 -33.34 -56.74
CA MET A 1 2.87 -33.20 -55.30
C MET A 1 3.83 -32.04 -54.99
N LEU A 2 4.84 -31.74 -55.82
CA LEU A 2 5.85 -30.69 -55.54
C LEU A 2 5.26 -29.27 -55.32
N ASN A 3 4.30 -28.82 -56.14
CA ASN A 3 3.72 -27.46 -56.00
C ASN A 3 2.91 -27.24 -54.71
N VAL A 4 2.26 -28.27 -54.18
CA VAL A 4 1.50 -28.17 -52.93
C VAL A 4 2.45 -27.99 -51.73
N SER A 5 3.59 -28.68 -51.74
CA SER A 5 4.61 -28.57 -50.68
C SER A 5 5.30 -27.20 -50.67
N VAL A 6 5.58 -26.64 -51.85
CA VAL A 6 6.15 -25.28 -51.97
C VAL A 6 5.14 -24.23 -51.49
N GLY A 7 3.87 -24.33 -51.90
CA GLY A 7 2.81 -23.44 -51.44
C GLY A 7 2.62 -23.46 -49.92
N TYR A 8 2.67 -24.65 -49.30
CA TYR A 8 2.55 -24.79 -47.85
C TYR A 8 3.73 -24.17 -47.09
N LYS A 9 4.96 -24.32 -47.61
CA LYS A 9 6.16 -23.67 -47.04
C LYS A 9 6.06 -22.14 -47.09
N VAL A 10 5.62 -21.58 -48.22
CA VAL A 10 5.46 -20.12 -48.38
C VAL A 10 4.35 -19.58 -47.47
N TYR A 11 3.24 -20.30 -47.33
CA TYR A 11 2.17 -19.94 -46.40
C TYR A 11 2.65 -19.94 -44.95
N LEU A 12 3.40 -20.98 -44.55
CA LEU A 12 3.88 -21.09 -43.17
C LEU A 12 4.91 -19.99 -42.82
N THR A 13 5.83 -19.66 -43.73
CA THR A 13 6.80 -18.58 -43.51
C THR A 13 6.15 -17.21 -43.49
N THR A 14 5.18 -16.94 -44.37
CA THR A 14 4.41 -15.68 -44.34
C THR A 14 3.56 -15.56 -43.07
N TYR A 15 2.91 -16.63 -42.62
CA TYR A 15 2.16 -16.64 -41.36
C TYR A 15 3.06 -16.39 -40.14
N LEU A 16 4.22 -17.07 -40.06
CA LEU A 16 5.16 -16.90 -38.95
C LEU A 16 5.79 -15.49 -38.91
N THR A 17 6.07 -14.90 -40.07
CA THR A 17 6.59 -13.53 -40.13
C THR A 17 5.52 -12.50 -39.74
N LEU A 18 4.28 -12.66 -40.23
CA LEU A 18 3.14 -11.83 -39.83
C LEU A 18 2.84 -11.93 -38.34
N SER A 19 2.81 -13.14 -37.77
CA SER A 19 2.55 -13.32 -36.33
C SER A 19 3.65 -12.71 -35.46
N PHE A 20 4.92 -12.82 -35.87
CA PHE A 20 6.03 -12.16 -35.18
C PHE A 20 5.96 -10.63 -35.25
N SER A 21 5.60 -10.08 -36.43
CA SER A 21 5.39 -8.63 -36.57
C SER A 21 4.20 -8.13 -35.76
N LEU A 22 3.11 -8.90 -35.66
CA LEU A 22 1.96 -8.54 -34.84
C LEU A 22 2.30 -8.58 -33.34
N PHE A 23 3.03 -9.61 -32.90
CA PHE A 23 3.47 -9.76 -31.51
C PHE A 23 4.42 -8.63 -31.09
N SER A 24 5.34 -8.24 -31.98
CA SER A 24 6.25 -7.11 -31.70
C SER A 24 5.52 -5.77 -31.64
N VAL A 25 4.58 -5.49 -32.55
CA VAL A 25 3.73 -4.27 -32.49
C VAL A 25 2.90 -4.24 -31.21
N LEU A 26 2.25 -5.35 -30.85
CA LEU A 26 1.49 -5.46 -29.60
C LEU A 26 2.40 -5.24 -28.37
N GLY A 27 3.60 -5.83 -28.37
CA GLY A 27 4.63 -5.59 -27.35
C GLY A 27 5.02 -4.12 -27.21
N TYR A 28 5.23 -3.39 -28.32
CA TYR A 28 5.54 -1.95 -28.27
C TYR A 28 4.37 -1.11 -27.75
N THR A 29 3.14 -1.36 -28.20
CA THR A 29 1.96 -0.65 -27.68
C THR A 29 1.78 -0.86 -26.18
N SER A 30 2.09 -2.07 -25.69
CA SER A 30 2.06 -2.38 -24.25
C SER A 30 3.15 -1.64 -23.46
N SER A 31 4.32 -1.42 -24.06
CA SER A 31 5.44 -0.77 -23.37
C SER A 31 5.20 0.71 -23.09
N LEU A 32 4.58 1.44 -24.03
CA LEU A 32 4.27 2.85 -23.81
C LEU A 32 3.08 3.01 -22.85
N SER A 33 2.06 2.17 -22.96
CA SER A 33 0.95 2.17 -22.00
C SER A 33 1.41 1.89 -20.57
N ASN A 34 2.44 1.04 -20.40
CA ASN A 34 3.05 0.81 -19.08
C ASN A 34 3.71 2.08 -18.55
N VAL A 35 4.47 2.81 -19.38
CA VAL A 35 5.08 4.10 -18.97
C VAL A 35 4.02 5.13 -18.62
N ASP A 36 2.90 5.18 -19.36
CA ASP A 36 1.80 6.10 -19.09
C ASP A 36 1.02 5.78 -17.80
N SER A 37 1.08 4.52 -17.33
CA SER A 37 0.50 4.10 -16.04
C SER A 37 1.26 4.62 -14.82
N ILE A 38 2.50 5.08 -15.00
CA ILE A 38 3.26 5.75 -13.93
C ILE A 38 2.66 7.15 -13.77
N PRO A 39 2.18 7.58 -12.60
CA PRO A 39 1.66 8.94 -12.43
C PRO A 39 2.75 9.98 -12.73
N MET A 40 2.37 11.23 -13.00
CA MET A 40 3.34 12.32 -13.05
C MET A 40 3.84 12.62 -11.64
N LEU A 41 5.15 12.84 -11.47
CA LEU A 41 5.72 13.17 -10.18
C LEU A 41 5.22 14.54 -9.70
N SER A 42 4.81 14.63 -8.44
CA SER A 42 4.37 15.84 -7.76
C SER A 42 5.10 15.99 -6.42
N GLY A 43 4.88 17.11 -5.74
CA GLY A 43 5.44 17.37 -4.42
C GLY A 43 5.04 16.34 -3.35
N SER A 44 3.92 15.62 -3.53
CA SER A 44 3.30 14.79 -2.50
C SER A 44 3.20 13.30 -2.83
N ASN A 45 3.37 12.89 -4.08
CA ASN A 45 3.11 11.51 -4.51
C ASN A 45 4.37 10.64 -4.72
N PHE A 46 5.54 11.05 -4.23
CA PHE A 46 6.81 10.36 -4.50
C PHE A 46 6.79 8.86 -4.19
N SER A 47 6.16 8.45 -3.07
CA SER A 47 6.04 7.03 -2.69
C SER A 47 5.27 6.22 -3.74
N GLU A 48 4.10 6.70 -4.14
CA GLU A 48 3.24 6.05 -5.15
C GLU A 48 3.92 6.05 -6.53
N TRP A 49 4.51 7.18 -6.90
CA TRP A 49 5.28 7.32 -8.14
C TRP A 49 6.43 6.31 -8.21
N LYS A 50 7.20 6.17 -7.14
CA LYS A 50 8.32 5.23 -7.05
C LYS A 50 7.84 3.78 -7.13
N GLU A 51 6.76 3.42 -6.44
CA GLU A 51 6.18 2.08 -6.50
C GLU A 51 5.76 1.71 -7.93
N HIS A 52 5.03 2.61 -8.61
CA HIS A 52 4.60 2.40 -10.00
C HIS A 52 5.80 2.33 -10.95
N LEU A 53 6.78 3.22 -10.79
CA LEU A 53 8.01 3.22 -11.59
C LEU A 53 8.72 1.87 -11.49
N LEU A 54 8.98 1.40 -10.27
CA LEU A 54 9.73 0.16 -10.05
C LEU A 54 8.99 -1.06 -10.62
N LEU A 55 7.66 -1.12 -10.45
CA LEU A 55 6.84 -2.17 -11.04
C LEU A 55 6.93 -2.17 -12.57
N VAL A 56 6.77 -1.00 -13.20
CA VAL A 56 6.84 -0.88 -14.67
C VAL A 56 8.23 -1.23 -15.20
N LEU A 57 9.30 -0.78 -14.54
CA LEU A 57 10.66 -1.12 -14.93
C LEU A 57 10.94 -2.63 -14.83
N ALA A 58 10.46 -3.28 -13.77
CA ALA A 58 10.59 -4.72 -13.61
C ALA A 58 9.80 -5.49 -14.68
N LEU A 59 8.56 -5.09 -14.97
CA LEU A 59 7.75 -5.70 -16.03
C LEU A 59 8.36 -5.57 -17.43
N MET A 60 9.26 -4.61 -17.63
CA MET A 60 9.92 -4.33 -18.90
C MET A 60 11.36 -4.87 -18.97
N ASP A 61 11.83 -5.59 -17.93
CA ASP A 61 13.23 -6.02 -17.77
C ASP A 61 14.23 -4.85 -17.86
N LEU A 62 13.92 -3.74 -17.18
CA LEU A 62 14.70 -2.50 -17.17
C LEU A 62 15.18 -2.10 -15.76
N ASP A 63 14.96 -2.91 -14.74
CA ASP A 63 15.35 -2.66 -13.36
C ASP A 63 16.78 -3.11 -13.00
N LEU A 64 17.47 -3.84 -13.88
CA LEU A 64 18.83 -4.36 -13.65
C LEU A 64 19.82 -3.29 -13.12
N SER A 65 19.85 -2.12 -13.75
CA SER A 65 20.73 -1.01 -13.34
C SER A 65 20.41 -0.39 -11.98
N LEU A 66 19.20 -0.62 -11.46
CA LEU A 66 18.79 -0.22 -10.11
C LEU A 66 19.19 -1.28 -9.07
N MET A 67 19.22 -2.55 -9.46
CA MET A 67 19.43 -3.68 -8.55
C MET A 67 20.91 -4.08 -8.41
N THR A 68 21.71 -3.94 -9.47
CA THR A 68 23.09 -4.42 -9.49
C THR A 68 24.09 -3.31 -9.79
N GLU A 69 25.27 -3.42 -9.20
CA GLU A 69 26.41 -2.61 -9.60
C GLU A 69 26.78 -2.82 -11.08
N ARG A 70 27.47 -1.83 -11.66
CA ARG A 70 27.89 -1.89 -13.07
C ARG A 70 28.79 -3.13 -13.29
N PRO A 71 28.41 -4.08 -14.17
CA PRO A 71 29.17 -5.31 -14.34
C PRO A 71 30.44 -5.09 -15.16
N SER A 72 31.45 -5.94 -14.95
CA SER A 72 32.68 -5.95 -15.76
C SER A 72 32.56 -6.78 -17.04
N SER A 73 31.59 -7.71 -17.10
CA SER A 73 31.45 -8.61 -18.23
C SER A 73 30.82 -7.88 -19.43
N PRO A 74 31.38 -7.97 -20.66
CA PRO A 74 30.84 -7.24 -21.82
C PRO A 74 29.39 -7.60 -22.15
N LYS A 75 28.99 -8.86 -21.93
CA LYS A 75 27.64 -9.36 -22.23
C LYS A 75 26.59 -8.75 -21.29
N GLU A 76 26.87 -8.69 -20.00
CA GLU A 76 25.96 -8.10 -19.01
C GLU A 76 25.98 -6.58 -19.10
N LEU A 77 27.14 -5.98 -19.38
CA LEU A 77 27.29 -4.54 -19.52
C LEU A 77 26.34 -3.94 -20.55
N LYS A 78 26.14 -4.62 -21.69
CA LYS A 78 25.18 -4.18 -22.72
C LYS A 78 23.74 -4.13 -22.20
N HIS A 79 23.34 -5.11 -21.39
CA HIS A 79 21.99 -5.16 -20.81
C HIS A 79 21.84 -4.13 -19.71
N TRP A 80 22.87 -3.99 -18.87
CA TRP A 80 22.94 -2.98 -17.82
C TRP A 80 22.87 -1.56 -18.39
N ASP A 81 23.67 -1.24 -19.42
CA ASP A 81 23.67 0.09 -20.07
C ASP A 81 22.32 0.40 -20.72
N ARG A 82 21.65 -0.61 -21.32
CA ARG A 82 20.28 -0.46 -21.84
C ARG A 82 19.30 -0.14 -20.72
N SER A 83 19.29 -0.94 -19.65
CA SER A 83 18.45 -0.73 -18.48
C SER A 83 18.68 0.69 -17.92
N ASN A 84 19.94 1.05 -17.67
CA ASN A 84 20.33 2.37 -17.14
C ASN A 84 19.79 3.52 -17.98
N ARG A 85 20.04 3.47 -19.29
CA ARG A 85 19.63 4.52 -20.23
C ARG A 85 18.11 4.67 -20.29
N VAL A 86 17.38 3.56 -20.45
CA VAL A 86 15.92 3.62 -20.63
C VAL A 86 15.22 3.99 -19.33
N SER A 87 15.70 3.49 -18.18
CA SER A 87 15.14 3.85 -16.87
C SER A 87 15.27 5.35 -16.57
N ILE A 88 16.41 5.96 -16.89
CA ILE A 88 16.57 7.43 -16.80
C ILE A 88 15.59 8.15 -17.72
N MET A 89 15.39 7.68 -18.96
CA MET A 89 14.44 8.29 -19.89
C MET A 89 13.00 8.23 -19.35
N ILE A 90 12.59 7.07 -18.81
CA ILE A 90 11.27 6.88 -18.20
C ILE A 90 11.10 7.81 -16.99
N MET A 91 12.09 7.90 -16.11
CA MET A 91 12.05 8.82 -14.98
C MET A 91 11.91 10.27 -15.45
N LYS A 92 12.77 10.73 -16.38
CA LYS A 92 12.75 12.11 -16.89
C LYS A 92 11.44 12.50 -17.57
N ILE A 93 10.79 11.58 -18.30
CA ILE A 93 9.51 11.88 -18.95
C ILE A 93 8.35 11.91 -17.95
N ARG A 94 8.40 11.13 -16.87
CA ARG A 94 7.40 11.15 -15.78
C ARG A 94 7.68 12.18 -14.69
N ILE A 95 8.70 13.01 -14.87
CA ILE A 95 9.01 14.18 -14.03
C ILE A 95 8.61 15.44 -14.80
N PRO A 96 7.66 16.24 -14.26
CA PRO A 96 7.30 17.53 -14.85
C PRO A 96 8.51 18.44 -15.01
N GLN A 97 8.49 19.28 -16.05
CA GLN A 97 9.61 20.15 -16.41
C GLN A 97 10.11 21.00 -15.23
N GLY A 98 9.22 21.51 -14.40
CA GLY A 98 9.57 22.33 -13.22
C GLY A 98 10.35 21.58 -12.13
N PHE A 99 10.36 20.24 -12.14
CA PHE A 99 11.08 19.43 -11.16
C PHE A 99 12.36 18.79 -11.72
N ARG A 100 12.67 18.96 -13.01
CA ARG A 100 13.83 18.30 -13.63
C ARG A 100 15.18 18.76 -13.07
N GLY A 101 15.24 19.97 -12.52
CA GLY A 101 16.45 20.50 -11.87
C GLY A 101 16.72 19.94 -10.47
N VAL A 102 15.87 19.04 -9.95
CA VAL A 102 16.09 18.39 -8.65
C VAL A 102 17.28 17.43 -8.70
N VAL A 103 17.48 16.75 -9.83
CA VAL A 103 18.60 15.82 -10.01
C VAL A 103 19.73 16.55 -10.75
N PRO A 104 20.97 16.54 -10.22
CA PRO A 104 22.12 17.15 -10.90
C PRO A 104 22.37 16.55 -12.30
N ASP A 105 22.85 17.38 -13.23
CA ASP A 105 23.09 17.00 -14.63
C ASP A 105 24.25 15.99 -14.82
N ASP A 106 25.15 15.89 -13.86
CA ASP A 106 26.28 14.96 -13.85
C ASP A 106 25.90 13.55 -13.39
N VAL A 107 24.66 13.34 -12.93
CA VAL A 107 24.14 12.02 -12.57
C VAL A 107 23.92 11.18 -13.84
N THR A 108 24.72 10.11 -13.97
CA THR A 108 24.72 9.24 -15.17
C THR A 108 24.08 7.87 -14.96
N THR A 109 23.82 7.47 -13.71
CA THR A 109 23.20 6.18 -13.41
C THR A 109 21.74 6.33 -12.97
N ALA A 110 20.89 5.37 -13.34
CA ALA A 110 19.50 5.31 -12.92
C ALA A 110 19.37 5.17 -11.40
N LYS A 111 20.31 4.44 -10.79
CA LYS A 111 20.41 4.25 -9.35
C LYS A 111 20.65 5.56 -8.62
N ASP A 112 21.66 6.32 -9.03
CA ASP A 112 21.99 7.62 -8.44
C ASP A 112 20.90 8.67 -8.73
N PHE A 113 20.26 8.59 -9.91
CA PHE A 113 19.14 9.45 -10.26
C PHE A 113 17.96 9.24 -9.32
N LEU A 114 17.57 7.99 -9.08
CA LEU A 114 16.50 7.65 -8.15
C LEU A 114 16.88 8.03 -6.72
N ALA A 115 18.12 7.75 -6.28
CA ALA A 115 18.61 8.12 -4.95
C ALA A 115 18.60 9.65 -4.71
N SER A 116 18.91 10.44 -5.74
CA SER A 116 18.84 11.91 -5.66
C SER A 116 17.41 12.40 -5.41
N LEU A 117 16.43 11.79 -6.09
CA LEU A 117 15.01 12.09 -5.84
C LEU A 117 14.59 11.64 -4.44
N GLU A 118 14.97 10.43 -4.02
CA GLU A 118 14.69 9.93 -2.66
C GLU A 118 15.19 10.90 -1.59
N ASN A 119 16.41 11.39 -1.74
CA ASN A 119 16.98 12.37 -0.82
C ASN A 119 16.21 13.70 -0.83
N PHE A 120 15.81 14.19 -2.00
CA PHE A 120 15.01 15.41 -2.12
C PHE A 120 13.63 15.27 -1.43
N PHE A 121 12.96 14.14 -1.62
CA PHE A 121 11.65 13.86 -1.06
C PHE A 121 11.68 13.31 0.37
N ALA A 122 12.85 13.07 0.96
CA ALA A 122 12.98 12.59 2.35
C ALA A 122 12.26 13.50 3.36
N LYS A 123 12.27 14.83 3.13
CA LYS A 123 11.50 15.78 3.97
C LYS A 123 9.99 15.59 3.85
N ASN A 124 9.49 15.24 2.66
CA ASN A 124 8.08 14.94 2.48
C ASN A 124 7.70 13.63 3.19
N GLU A 125 8.58 12.63 3.18
CA GLU A 125 8.37 11.39 3.93
C GLU A 125 8.36 11.65 5.45
N GLU A 126 9.24 12.51 5.97
CA GLU A 126 9.23 12.92 7.38
C GLU A 126 7.95 13.70 7.74
N ALA A 127 7.50 14.59 6.86
CA ALA A 127 6.25 15.32 7.03
C ALA A 127 5.05 14.35 7.03
N GLU A 128 5.05 13.36 6.14
CA GLU A 128 4.01 12.33 6.09
C GLU A 128 4.05 11.43 7.32
N ARG A 129 5.24 11.05 7.82
CA ARG A 129 5.40 10.35 9.11
C ARG A 129 4.82 11.16 10.25
N SER A 130 5.12 12.45 10.31
CA SER A 130 4.56 13.37 11.31
C SER A 130 3.04 13.47 11.20
N ARG A 131 2.50 13.55 9.97
CA ARG A 131 1.05 13.58 9.71
C ARG A 131 0.36 12.30 10.16
N VAL A 132 0.91 11.13 9.82
CA VAL A 132 0.38 9.82 10.23
C VAL A 132 0.47 9.64 11.74
N GLN A 133 1.54 10.14 12.37
CA GLN A 133 1.67 10.11 13.83
C GLN A 133 0.63 11.02 14.50
N ALA A 134 0.39 12.22 13.97
CA ALA A 134 -0.67 13.11 14.43
C ALA A 134 -2.07 12.48 14.25
N GLU A 135 -2.36 11.91 13.08
CA GLU A 135 -3.60 11.17 12.78
C GLU A 135 -3.83 10.02 13.77
N SER A 136 -2.75 9.34 14.19
CA SER A 136 -2.81 8.28 15.20
C SER A 136 -3.11 8.80 16.60
N SER A 137 -2.52 9.93 16.99
CA SER A 137 -2.73 10.54 18.30
C SER A 137 -4.09 11.22 18.43
N SER A 138 -4.65 11.73 17.33
CA SER A 138 -5.98 12.36 17.31
C SER A 138 -7.11 11.38 16.99
N MET A 139 -6.80 10.11 16.74
CA MET A 139 -7.83 9.12 16.38
C MET A 139 -8.77 8.91 17.56
N SER A 140 -10.06 9.14 17.32
CA SER A 140 -11.15 8.88 18.23
C SER A 140 -12.31 8.20 17.50
N TYR A 141 -13.27 7.70 18.27
CA TYR A 141 -14.57 7.27 17.75
C TYR A 141 -15.29 8.47 17.10
N ILE A 142 -15.85 8.27 15.91
CA ILE A 142 -16.61 9.30 15.18
C ILE A 142 -18.10 9.15 15.54
N GLU A 143 -18.82 10.28 15.62
CA GLU A 143 -20.26 10.26 15.87
C GLU A 143 -21.01 9.47 14.78
N ASN A 144 -21.92 8.58 15.17
CA ASN A 144 -22.69 7.66 14.31
C ASN A 144 -21.87 6.61 13.54
N GLU A 145 -20.57 6.50 13.79
CA GLU A 145 -19.77 5.37 13.34
C GLU A 145 -20.21 4.08 14.06
N ASN A 146 -19.96 2.90 13.48
CA ASN A 146 -20.04 1.61 14.19
C ASN A 146 -18.65 1.02 14.48
N VAL A 147 -18.59 0.00 15.37
CA VAL A 147 -17.29 -0.55 15.79
C VAL A 147 -16.47 -1.15 14.64
N ARG A 148 -17.12 -1.67 13.58
CA ARG A 148 -16.43 -2.26 12.43
C ARG A 148 -15.72 -1.18 11.62
N GLU A 149 -16.36 -0.02 11.45
CA GLU A 149 -15.77 1.16 10.81
C GLU A 149 -14.56 1.68 11.59
N LEU A 150 -14.66 1.76 12.92
CA LEU A 150 -13.53 2.14 13.78
C LEU A 150 -12.33 1.20 13.55
N ILE A 151 -12.58 -0.11 13.61
CA ILE A 151 -11.57 -1.16 13.39
C ILE A 151 -10.96 -1.04 11.98
N MET A 152 -11.76 -0.75 10.96
CA MET A 152 -11.28 -0.55 9.60
C MET A 152 -10.37 0.69 9.48
N ARG A 153 -10.72 1.81 10.12
CA ARG A 153 -9.87 3.00 10.16
C ARG A 153 -8.55 2.72 10.88
N MET A 154 -8.59 2.03 12.02
CA MET A 154 -7.37 1.63 12.74
C MET A 154 -6.48 0.73 11.89
N LYS A 155 -7.04 -0.27 11.19
CA LYS A 155 -6.27 -1.15 10.27
C LYS A 155 -5.66 -0.37 9.11
N THR A 156 -6.41 0.57 8.54
CA THR A 156 -5.93 1.44 7.45
C THR A 156 -4.77 2.30 7.93
N LEU A 157 -4.88 2.86 9.14
CA LEU A 157 -3.80 3.63 9.74
C LEU A 157 -2.58 2.75 10.07
N GLY A 158 -2.81 1.52 10.55
CA GLY A 158 -1.75 0.52 10.74
C GLY A 158 -0.99 0.19 9.46
N ALA A 159 -1.69 0.07 8.33
CA ALA A 159 -1.07 -0.12 7.03
C ALA A 159 -0.21 1.09 6.61
N LYS A 160 -0.72 2.32 6.80
CA LYS A 160 0.07 3.55 6.58
C LYS A 160 1.33 3.59 7.44
N ARG A 161 1.22 3.27 8.74
CA ARG A 161 2.36 3.21 9.68
C ARG A 161 3.40 2.19 9.23
N LYS A 162 2.98 0.98 8.85
CA LYS A 162 3.86 -0.08 8.36
C LYS A 162 4.64 0.35 7.12
N ARG A 163 3.99 0.99 6.15
CA ARG A 163 4.64 1.48 4.92
C ARG A 163 5.74 2.50 5.22
N LEU A 164 5.53 3.35 6.22
CA LEU A 164 6.47 4.40 6.60
C LEU A 164 7.51 3.94 7.64
N GLY A 165 7.61 2.65 7.95
CA GLY A 165 8.55 2.13 8.95
C GLY A 165 8.26 2.58 10.40
N ILE A 166 7.06 3.09 10.67
CA ILE A 166 6.64 3.48 12.01
C ILE A 166 6.17 2.21 12.76
N ASN A 167 6.54 2.08 14.03
CA ASN A 167 6.05 0.97 14.88
C ASN A 167 4.53 0.83 14.78
N ASN A 168 4.08 -0.36 14.35
CA ASN A 168 2.68 -0.64 14.03
C ASN A 168 2.00 -1.42 15.16
N ILE A 169 1.49 -0.68 16.15
CA ILE A 169 0.71 -1.21 17.27
C ILE A 169 -0.58 -1.93 16.80
N PHE A 170 -1.08 -1.62 15.62
CA PHE A 170 -2.32 -2.16 15.05
C PHE A 170 -2.11 -3.46 14.26
N SER A 171 -0.89 -4.00 14.22
CA SER A 171 -0.59 -5.29 13.57
C SER A 171 -1.08 -6.48 14.39
N ASN A 172 -1.12 -6.34 15.72
CA ASN A 172 -1.65 -7.36 16.62
C ASN A 172 -3.17 -7.16 16.75
N ASP A 173 -3.94 -8.18 16.37
CA ASP A 173 -5.41 -8.12 16.36
C ASP A 173 -6.01 -7.85 17.76
N MET A 174 -5.41 -8.41 18.79
CA MET A 174 -5.86 -8.22 20.16
C MET A 174 -5.47 -6.83 20.70
N MET A 175 -4.33 -6.27 20.28
CA MET A 175 -3.97 -4.88 20.58
C MET A 175 -4.91 -3.90 19.88
N LEU A 176 -5.26 -4.19 18.62
CA LEU A 176 -6.24 -3.40 17.87
C LEU A 176 -7.59 -3.39 18.60
N ALA A 177 -8.06 -4.55 19.05
CA ALA A 177 -9.29 -4.67 19.83
C ALA A 177 -9.20 -3.91 21.17
N HIS A 178 -8.06 -3.99 21.86
CA HIS A 178 -7.83 -3.22 23.08
C HIS A 178 -7.98 -1.71 22.85
N CYS A 179 -7.29 -1.16 21.85
CA CYS A 179 -7.39 0.25 21.49
C CYS A 179 -8.83 0.63 21.13
N ALA A 180 -9.52 -0.22 20.35
CA ALA A 180 -10.90 0.02 19.95
C ALA A 180 -11.84 0.13 21.17
N VAL A 181 -11.74 -0.79 22.14
CA VAL A 181 -12.56 -0.74 23.38
C VAL A 181 -12.32 0.57 24.15
N LYS A 182 -11.08 1.03 24.26
CA LYS A 182 -10.76 2.28 24.97
C LYS A 182 -11.37 3.51 24.30
N MET A 183 -11.53 3.49 22.98
CA MET A 183 -12.13 4.58 22.20
C MET A 183 -13.66 4.55 22.16
N LEU A 184 -14.32 3.44 22.54
CA LEU A 184 -15.77 3.34 22.46
C LEU A 184 -16.48 4.45 23.28
N PRO A 185 -17.59 5.01 22.77
CA PRO A 185 -18.36 6.05 23.45
C PRO A 185 -19.09 5.50 24.69
N LEU A 186 -19.66 6.41 25.47
CA LEU A 186 -20.33 6.09 26.74
C LEU A 186 -21.55 5.16 26.58
N GLN A 187 -22.16 5.08 25.40
CA GLN A 187 -23.25 4.13 25.15
C GLN A 187 -22.83 2.66 25.33
N TYR A 188 -21.54 2.35 25.22
CA TYR A 188 -20.99 1.00 25.46
C TYR A 188 -20.40 0.86 26.87
N ILE A 189 -20.86 1.63 27.86
CA ILE A 189 -20.23 1.64 29.19
C ILE A 189 -20.27 0.27 29.88
N SER A 190 -21.36 -0.49 29.72
CA SER A 190 -21.47 -1.85 30.25
C SER A 190 -20.38 -2.75 29.66
N LEU A 191 -20.22 -2.73 28.34
CA LEU A 191 -19.17 -3.47 27.64
C LEU A 191 -17.76 -3.04 28.09
N LYS A 192 -17.52 -1.74 28.23
CA LYS A 192 -16.23 -1.20 28.72
C LYS A 192 -15.94 -1.64 30.14
N ASN A 193 -16.96 -1.74 31.00
CA ASN A 193 -16.82 -2.23 32.38
C ASN A 193 -16.49 -3.72 32.41
N VAL A 194 -17.18 -4.54 31.59
CA VAL A 194 -16.85 -5.97 31.44
C VAL A 194 -15.41 -6.14 31.00
N TYR A 195 -14.98 -5.37 29.98
CA TYR A 195 -13.61 -5.42 29.52
C TYR A 195 -12.63 -5.05 30.64
N SER A 196 -12.85 -3.92 31.33
CA SER A 196 -11.98 -3.44 32.41
C SER A 196 -11.86 -4.44 33.57
N CYS A 197 -12.94 -5.16 33.89
CA CYS A 197 -12.91 -6.26 34.85
C CYS A 197 -12.02 -7.42 34.37
N LEU A 198 -12.07 -7.78 33.08
CA LEU A 198 -11.17 -8.78 32.50
C LEU A 198 -9.72 -8.30 32.51
N GLU A 199 -9.46 -7.02 32.27
CA GLU A 199 -8.12 -6.43 32.38
C GLU A 199 -7.57 -6.60 33.81
N GLY A 200 -8.38 -6.26 34.82
CA GLY A 200 -7.99 -6.41 36.22
C GLY A 200 -7.67 -7.86 36.59
N LYS A 201 -8.51 -8.81 36.15
CA LYS A 201 -8.24 -10.24 36.36
C LYS A 201 -6.94 -10.68 35.70
N PHE A 202 -6.72 -10.27 34.44
CA PHE A 202 -5.51 -10.61 33.71
C PHE A 202 -4.24 -10.12 34.41
N VAL A 203 -4.25 -8.86 34.87
CA VAL A 203 -3.11 -8.27 35.60
C VAL A 203 -2.82 -9.04 36.88
N ASN A 204 -3.86 -9.40 37.64
CA ASN A 204 -3.71 -10.15 38.89
C ASN A 204 -3.14 -11.56 38.66
N GLU A 205 -3.54 -12.23 37.58
CA GLU A 205 -3.11 -13.59 37.27
C GLU A 205 -1.71 -13.66 36.65
N ASN A 206 -1.33 -12.68 35.84
CA ASN A 206 -0.08 -12.71 35.07
C ASN A 206 1.01 -11.76 35.57
N GLY A 207 0.70 -10.86 36.51
CA GLY A 207 1.64 -9.89 37.06
C GLY A 207 2.13 -8.84 36.05
N ARG A 208 1.47 -8.69 34.90
CA ARG A 208 1.80 -7.69 33.87
C ARG A 208 0.56 -7.01 33.32
N TRP A 209 0.70 -5.75 32.92
CA TRP A 209 -0.31 -5.05 32.13
C TRP A 209 -0.52 -5.78 30.82
N HIS A 210 -1.78 -6.09 30.51
CA HIS A 210 -2.10 -6.68 29.22
C HIS A 210 -1.91 -5.64 28.13
N THR A 211 -1.20 -6.02 27.08
CA THR A 211 -1.04 -5.23 25.86
C THR A 211 -1.56 -6.07 24.71
N GLY A 212 -2.87 -6.34 24.75
CA GLY A 212 -3.57 -7.06 23.68
C GLY A 212 -3.54 -8.58 23.83
N GLU A 213 -4.19 -9.12 24.87
CA GLU A 213 -4.37 -10.59 25.03
C GLU A 213 -5.79 -11.01 25.44
N ILE A 214 -6.75 -10.08 25.54
CA ILE A 214 -8.10 -10.37 26.08
C ILE A 214 -9.11 -10.72 24.99
N TRP A 215 -9.40 -9.79 24.08
CA TRP A 215 -10.36 -9.98 22.99
C TRP A 215 -9.68 -9.82 21.65
N SER A 216 -10.13 -10.61 20.67
CA SER A 216 -9.85 -10.36 19.25
C SER A 216 -10.81 -9.31 18.70
N THR A 217 -10.53 -8.79 17.51
CA THR A 217 -11.44 -7.87 16.82
C THR A 217 -12.78 -8.53 16.50
N LYS A 218 -12.75 -9.80 16.10
CA LYS A 218 -13.95 -10.61 15.86
C LYS A 218 -14.82 -10.69 17.11
N GLU A 219 -14.19 -10.95 18.25
CA GLU A 219 -14.87 -11.08 19.52
C GLU A 219 -15.45 -9.74 20.00
N LEU A 220 -14.69 -8.65 19.85
CA LEU A 220 -15.17 -7.30 20.13
C LEU A 220 -16.40 -6.94 19.30
N ILE A 221 -16.34 -7.20 18.00
CA ILE A 221 -17.45 -6.95 17.07
C ILE A 221 -18.69 -7.71 17.52
N SER A 222 -18.56 -9.01 17.81
CA SER A 222 -19.68 -9.83 18.30
C SER A 222 -20.32 -9.25 19.55
N ARG A 223 -19.50 -8.78 20.51
CA ARG A 223 -20.02 -8.16 21.73
C ARG A 223 -20.70 -6.82 21.50
N CYS A 224 -20.18 -5.99 20.61
CA CYS A 224 -20.83 -4.72 20.27
C CYS A 224 -22.17 -4.95 19.55
N ASP A 225 -22.21 -5.92 18.63
CA ASP A 225 -23.45 -6.28 17.92
C ASP A 225 -24.53 -6.75 18.92
N MET A 226 -24.16 -7.52 19.96
CA MET A 226 -25.08 -7.94 21.02
C MET A 226 -25.51 -6.78 21.95
N GLU A 227 -24.59 -5.89 22.31
CA GLU A 227 -24.89 -4.72 23.16
C GLU A 227 -25.86 -3.76 22.44
N GLU A 228 -25.62 -3.49 21.16
CA GLU A 228 -26.50 -2.65 20.35
C GLU A 228 -27.91 -3.22 20.24
N GLU A 229 -28.04 -4.55 20.09
CA GLU A 229 -29.34 -5.20 20.07
C GLU A 229 -30.05 -5.09 21.43
N THR A 230 -29.30 -5.25 22.52
CA THR A 230 -29.83 -5.08 23.88
C THR A 230 -30.36 -3.65 24.08
N LEU A 231 -29.59 -2.64 23.71
CA LEU A 231 -30.00 -1.23 23.77
C LEU A 231 -31.26 -0.95 22.94
N ARG A 232 -31.37 -1.53 21.74
CA ARG A 232 -32.58 -1.41 20.90
C ARG A 232 -33.79 -2.01 21.60
N THR A 233 -33.65 -3.17 22.22
CA THR A 233 -34.76 -3.83 22.93
C THR A 233 -35.19 -3.03 24.17
N GLU A 234 -34.26 -2.47 24.94
CA GLU A 234 -34.56 -1.65 26.12
C GLU A 234 -35.32 -0.37 25.74
N ILE A 235 -34.86 0.34 24.69
CA ILE A 235 -35.55 1.53 24.18
C ILE A 235 -36.98 1.19 23.72
N ALA A 236 -37.16 0.06 23.03
CA ALA A 236 -38.49 -0.39 22.60
C ALA A 236 -39.40 -0.74 23.78
N ASP A 237 -38.86 -1.37 24.83
CA ASP A 237 -39.59 -1.68 26.06
C ASP A 237 -39.99 -0.43 26.84
N GLU A 238 -39.10 0.55 26.94
CA GLU A 238 -39.40 1.83 27.59
C GLU A 238 -40.47 2.61 26.83
N ALA A 239 -40.43 2.61 25.50
CA ALA A 239 -41.46 3.24 24.68
C ALA A 239 -42.84 2.59 24.92
N ARG A 240 -42.91 1.25 24.93
CA ARG A 240 -44.15 0.51 25.22
C ARG A 240 -44.72 0.82 26.60
N LYS A 241 -43.87 0.98 27.62
CA LYS A 241 -44.32 1.32 28.99
C LYS A 241 -44.88 2.74 29.11
N ARG A 242 -44.50 3.67 28.24
CA ARG A 242 -45.02 5.05 28.26
C ARG A 242 -46.38 5.20 27.57
N GLU A 243 -46.77 4.22 26.75
CA GLU A 243 -48.06 4.19 26.04
C GLU A 243 -49.17 3.50 26.85
N GLN A 244 -48.85 2.93 28.02
CA GLN A 244 -49.79 2.34 28.98
C GLN A 244 -50.08 3.29 30.13
#